data_AF-A0A1I0MX65-F1
#
_entry.id   AF-A0A1I0MX65-F1
#
_cell.length_a   1.000
_cell.length_b   1.000
_cell.length_c   1.000
_cell.angle_alpha   90.00
_cell.angle_beta   90.00
_cell.angle_gamma   90.00
#
_symmetry.space_group_name_H-M   'P 1'
#
loop_
_entity.id
_entity.type
_entity.pdbx_description
1 polymer ?
#
loop_
_entity_poly.entity_id
_entity_poly.type
_entity_poly.pdbx_seq_one_letter_code
_entity_poly.pdbx_strand_id
1 'polypeptide(L)'
;MSKLIDYLDSINLLSQKTLFDFLYRNNIKTIDSLVLYMRELIDEDYIVSEYNPFIFVPNSDISGTGGCDEISCKIARAEKFAVFSALYADKVYIQLAFITSEHYELIDMDEVEIDELMNENYKTEVLKEISLILVYAELIKNNIVFITPSHEMMCPACFQNQVFGNDIIKMEKIKKEYISKAKVILQNYDSNEKTAEICISNIHEFFPDHEMFWTITDEKVLDLLKNEKIGKKIRNNEYSNSFISGFIEDEILSAMYTTKYCNEQNAKLITNKMSDAMFLGSNKDSKKISEIKDYTNCLPEYDLLITQNLKLKNVIKLRQEESEAFNKYRIALNKAVIEQNKTNKVTDWYKIYDDIIYPELNNLDLRMKQIRNGRMSRLFGTMTVIGTALVASKFGDIIKPDLFSNIQAFETAVGAAGINFILDKTSTKKADLQNNDYFFLWKLKKTVKK
;
A
#
# COMPACT_ATOMS: atom_id res chain seq x y z
N MET A 1 0.94 19.76 -12.80
CA MET A 1 1.59 18.68 -13.56
C MET A 1 2.88 18.42 -12.81
N SER A 2 3.16 17.16 -12.43
CA SER A 2 4.30 16.89 -11.56
C SER A 2 5.61 17.04 -12.34
N LYS A 3 6.48 17.92 -11.85
CA LYS A 3 7.77 18.23 -12.47
C LYS A 3 8.66 16.99 -12.55
N LEU A 4 8.62 16.13 -11.54
CA LEU A 4 9.38 14.88 -11.49
C LEU A 4 9.06 13.97 -12.69
N ILE A 5 7.77 13.73 -12.96
CA ILE A 5 7.38 12.84 -14.04
C ILE A 5 7.59 13.49 -15.41
N ASP A 6 7.35 14.80 -15.53
CA ASP A 6 7.61 15.54 -16.76
C ASP A 6 9.12 15.52 -17.11
N TYR A 7 9.99 15.62 -16.09
CA TYR A 7 11.43 15.47 -16.27
C TYR A 7 11.82 14.06 -16.73
N LEU A 8 11.36 13.00 -16.04
CA LEU A 8 11.65 11.61 -16.44
C LEU A 8 11.16 11.30 -17.87
N ASP A 9 10.04 11.89 -18.30
CA ASP A 9 9.56 11.81 -19.69
C ASP A 9 10.52 12.50 -20.66
N SER A 10 10.97 13.71 -20.32
CA SER A 10 11.89 14.51 -21.15
C SER A 10 13.23 13.84 -21.44
N ILE A 11 13.69 12.98 -20.52
CA ILE A 11 14.92 12.18 -20.65
C ILE A 11 14.65 10.71 -21.01
N ASN A 12 13.42 10.38 -21.40
CA ASN A 12 13.00 9.05 -21.88
C ASN A 12 13.19 7.91 -20.86
N LEU A 13 12.96 8.18 -19.57
CA LEU A 13 13.09 7.20 -18.47
C LEU A 13 11.74 6.68 -17.95
N LEU A 14 10.62 6.89 -18.67
CA LEU A 14 9.31 6.37 -18.26
C LEU A 14 9.08 4.87 -18.53
N SER A 15 10.11 4.13 -18.96
CA SER A 15 10.00 2.69 -19.18
C SER A 15 11.08 1.94 -18.42
N GLN A 16 10.73 0.76 -17.90
CA GLN A 16 11.66 -0.13 -17.21
C GLN A 16 12.91 -0.44 -18.04
N LYS A 17 12.72 -0.66 -19.35
CA LYS A 17 13.81 -0.95 -20.27
C LYS A 17 14.76 0.24 -20.42
N THR A 18 14.24 1.44 -20.67
CA THR A 18 15.07 2.63 -20.86
C THR A 18 15.76 3.06 -19.58
N LEU A 19 15.11 2.88 -18.43
CA LEU A 19 15.71 3.06 -17.11
C LEU A 19 16.89 2.11 -16.89
N PHE A 20 16.70 0.80 -17.12
CA PHE A 20 17.78 -0.17 -17.03
C PHE A 20 18.94 0.17 -17.97
N ASP A 21 18.64 0.43 -19.25
CA ASP A 21 19.65 0.84 -20.23
C ASP A 21 20.40 2.12 -19.79
N PHE A 22 19.72 3.08 -19.18
CA PHE A 22 20.35 4.31 -18.68
C PHE A 22 21.32 4.01 -17.53
N LEU A 23 20.88 3.26 -16.51
CA LEU A 23 21.71 2.99 -15.32
C LEU A 23 22.96 2.17 -15.66
N TYR A 24 22.88 1.25 -16.61
CA TYR A 24 24.00 0.38 -16.97
C TYR A 24 24.91 0.94 -18.08
N ARG A 25 24.53 2.03 -18.74
CA ARG A 25 25.37 2.71 -19.75
C ARG A 25 26.07 3.97 -19.23
N ASN A 26 25.62 4.51 -18.11
CA ASN A 26 26.16 5.74 -17.54
C ASN A 26 27.03 5.44 -16.31
N ASN A 27 27.94 6.36 -16.01
CA ASN A 27 28.75 6.29 -14.80
C ASN A 27 27.96 6.76 -13.56
N ILE A 28 28.50 6.45 -12.38
CA ILE A 28 27.87 6.78 -11.10
C ILE A 28 27.60 8.28 -10.95
N LYS A 29 28.53 9.14 -11.38
CA LYS A 29 28.36 10.61 -11.32
C LYS A 29 27.15 11.12 -12.12
N THR A 30 26.86 10.49 -13.25
CA THR A 30 25.67 10.84 -14.06
C THR A 30 24.38 10.37 -13.38
N ILE A 31 24.41 9.18 -12.75
CA ILE A 31 23.25 8.64 -12.03
C ILE A 31 22.98 9.45 -10.76
N ASP A 32 24.03 9.84 -10.05
CA ASP A 32 23.96 10.72 -8.87
C ASP A 32 23.33 12.07 -9.21
N SER A 33 23.79 12.70 -10.30
CA SER A 33 23.21 13.96 -10.78
C SER A 33 21.72 13.82 -11.12
N LEU A 34 21.31 12.67 -11.66
CA LEU A 34 19.89 12.35 -11.88
C LEU A 34 19.13 12.32 -10.55
N VAL A 35 19.64 11.59 -9.56
CA VAL A 35 18.97 11.43 -8.25
C VAL A 35 18.90 12.75 -7.49
N LEU A 36 19.97 13.54 -7.47
CA LEU A 36 20.00 14.87 -6.84
C LEU A 36 18.96 15.80 -7.47
N TYR A 37 18.88 15.84 -8.80
CA TYR A 37 17.88 16.66 -9.47
C TYR A 37 16.45 16.15 -9.21
N MET A 38 16.24 14.84 -9.13
CA MET A 38 14.94 14.30 -8.72
C MET A 38 14.54 14.74 -7.31
N ARG A 39 15.50 14.79 -6.35
CA ARG A 39 15.24 15.27 -4.99
C ARG A 39 14.81 16.73 -4.99
N GLU A 40 15.50 17.60 -5.74
CA GLU A 40 15.09 19.00 -5.92
C GLU A 40 13.65 19.12 -6.45
N LEU A 41 13.30 18.33 -7.47
CA LEU A 41 11.94 18.34 -8.01
C LEU A 41 10.89 17.81 -7.02
N ILE A 42 11.24 16.82 -6.18
CA ILE A 42 10.38 16.30 -5.12
C ILE A 42 10.11 17.39 -4.09
N ASP A 43 11.15 18.09 -3.64
CA ASP A 43 11.03 19.20 -2.68
C ASP A 43 10.13 20.32 -3.23
N GLU A 44 10.29 20.67 -4.51
CA GLU A 44 9.50 21.72 -5.15
C GLU A 44 8.02 21.37 -5.34
N ASP A 45 7.70 20.10 -5.57
CA ASP A 45 6.32 19.62 -5.79
C ASP A 45 5.60 19.29 -4.47
N TYR A 46 6.34 19.23 -3.35
CA TYR A 46 5.82 18.76 -2.08
C TYR A 46 4.92 19.78 -1.37
N ILE A 47 3.71 19.35 -1.02
CA ILE A 47 2.70 20.18 -0.35
C ILE A 47 1.93 19.35 0.67
N VAL A 48 2.10 19.67 1.95
CA VAL A 48 1.22 19.17 3.02
C VAL A 48 -0.15 19.80 2.90
N SER A 49 -1.17 18.97 2.90
CA SER A 49 -2.56 19.40 2.72
C SER A 49 -3.31 19.50 4.03
N GLU A 50 -4.39 20.28 4.02
CA GLU A 50 -5.35 20.26 5.12
C GLU A 50 -5.95 18.87 5.30
N TYR A 51 -6.19 18.48 6.55
CA TYR A 51 -6.76 17.20 6.89
C TYR A 51 -8.07 16.94 6.16
N ASN A 52 -8.19 15.76 5.56
CA ASN A 52 -9.47 15.17 5.20
C ASN A 52 -9.44 13.65 5.40
N PRO A 53 -10.60 12.97 5.47
CA PRO A 53 -10.67 11.56 5.79
C PRO A 53 -10.03 10.59 4.77
N PHE A 54 -9.60 11.09 3.61
CA PHE A 54 -9.09 10.34 2.46
C PHE A 54 -7.62 10.69 2.12
N ILE A 55 -6.88 11.25 3.07
CA ILE A 55 -5.43 11.43 2.99
C ILE A 55 -4.75 10.27 3.71
N PHE A 56 -3.78 9.64 3.05
CA PHE A 56 -3.15 8.42 3.56
C PHE A 56 -1.62 8.48 3.52
N VAL A 57 -1.01 7.76 4.45
CA VAL A 57 0.41 7.37 4.45
C VAL A 57 0.43 5.84 4.53
N PRO A 58 0.92 5.14 3.52
CA PRO A 58 1.11 3.71 3.59
C PRO A 58 2.31 3.34 4.46
N ASN A 59 2.28 2.16 5.08
CA ASN A 59 3.52 1.55 5.54
C ASN A 59 4.43 1.20 4.35
N SER A 60 5.70 0.94 4.64
CA SER A 60 6.69 0.64 3.61
C SER A 60 6.39 -0.66 2.84
N ASP A 61 5.68 -1.60 3.47
CA ASP A 61 5.35 -2.88 2.84
C ASP A 61 4.34 -2.74 1.69
N ILE A 62 3.17 -2.14 1.94
CA ILE A 62 2.13 -2.03 0.88
C ILE A 62 2.51 -1.06 -0.23
N SER A 63 3.31 -0.04 0.09
CA SER A 63 3.80 0.93 -0.91
C SER A 63 4.93 0.37 -1.78
N GLY A 64 5.49 -0.79 -1.41
CA GLY A 64 6.64 -1.39 -2.08
C GLY A 64 7.98 -0.74 -1.75
N THR A 65 8.01 0.32 -0.93
CA THR A 65 9.27 1.01 -0.57
C THR A 65 10.11 0.19 0.40
N GLY A 66 9.51 -0.72 1.17
CA GLY A 66 10.18 -1.65 2.09
C GLY A 66 9.63 -3.08 2.02
N GLY A 67 9.83 -3.84 3.09
CA GLY A 67 9.51 -5.28 3.15
C GLY A 67 10.43 -6.10 2.25
N CYS A 68 9.87 -7.07 1.51
CA CYS A 68 10.64 -7.92 0.59
C CYS A 68 11.44 -7.08 -0.42
N ASP A 69 12.74 -7.36 -0.54
CA ASP A 69 13.66 -6.53 -1.33
C ASP A 69 13.62 -6.84 -2.84
N GLU A 70 13.07 -8.00 -3.21
CA GLU A 70 12.90 -8.43 -4.60
C GLU A 70 12.06 -7.41 -5.40
N ILE A 71 12.61 -6.88 -6.50
CA ILE A 71 12.00 -5.79 -7.27
C ILE A 71 10.62 -6.17 -7.80
N SER A 72 10.44 -7.42 -8.23
CA SER A 72 9.15 -7.91 -8.72
C SER A 72 8.08 -7.92 -7.61
N CYS A 73 8.46 -8.23 -6.36
CA CYS A 73 7.58 -8.17 -5.21
C CYS A 73 7.25 -6.71 -4.80
N LYS A 74 8.24 -5.82 -4.82
CA LYS A 74 8.04 -4.38 -4.60
C LYS A 74 7.04 -3.79 -5.61
N ILE A 75 7.24 -4.06 -6.90
CA ILE A 75 6.34 -3.61 -7.98
C ILE A 75 4.93 -4.19 -7.79
N ALA A 76 4.79 -5.50 -7.51
CA ALA A 76 3.48 -6.12 -7.35
C ALA A 76 2.67 -5.52 -6.17
N ARG A 77 3.33 -5.23 -5.03
CA ARG A 77 2.69 -4.55 -3.90
C ARG A 77 2.32 -3.11 -4.27
N ALA A 78 3.23 -2.39 -4.90
CA ALA A 78 2.99 -1.02 -5.34
C ALA A 78 1.83 -0.90 -6.34
N GLU A 79 1.69 -1.84 -7.28
CA GLU A 79 0.58 -1.89 -8.24
C GLU A 79 -0.77 -2.12 -7.56
N LYS A 80 -0.85 -3.07 -6.62
CA LYS A 80 -2.05 -3.28 -5.80
C LYS A 80 -2.43 -2.00 -5.06
N PHE A 81 -1.44 -1.35 -4.45
CA PHE A 81 -1.68 -0.12 -3.70
C PHE A 81 -2.01 1.08 -4.60
N ALA A 82 -1.45 1.19 -5.80
CA ALA A 82 -1.82 2.23 -6.76
C ALA A 82 -3.31 2.15 -7.14
N VAL A 83 -3.84 0.93 -7.32
CA VAL A 83 -5.28 0.74 -7.55
C VAL A 83 -6.10 1.20 -6.35
N PHE A 84 -5.66 0.91 -5.11
CA PHE A 84 -6.28 1.46 -3.91
C PHE A 84 -6.29 2.99 -3.93
N SER A 85 -5.14 3.62 -4.12
CA SER A 85 -5.01 5.08 -4.10
C SER A 85 -5.95 5.72 -5.12
N ALA A 86 -6.09 5.13 -6.31
CA ALA A 86 -7.00 5.61 -7.35
C ALA A 86 -8.48 5.55 -6.92
N LEU A 87 -8.87 4.49 -6.21
CA LEU A 87 -10.26 4.23 -5.79
C LEU A 87 -10.66 4.95 -4.51
N TYR A 88 -9.70 5.31 -3.66
CA TYR A 88 -10.02 5.76 -2.30
C TYR A 88 -9.37 7.08 -1.90
N ALA A 89 -8.17 7.38 -2.37
CA ALA A 89 -7.39 8.47 -1.82
C ALA A 89 -7.65 9.79 -2.54
N ASP A 90 -7.72 10.88 -1.77
CA ASP A 90 -7.49 12.22 -2.32
C ASP A 90 -6.00 12.50 -2.43
N LYS A 91 -5.24 12.11 -1.40
CA LYS A 91 -3.78 12.21 -1.38
C LYS A 91 -3.15 11.00 -0.69
N VAL A 92 -1.97 10.64 -1.16
CA VAL A 92 -1.12 9.60 -0.60
C VAL A 92 0.31 10.12 -0.57
N TYR A 93 0.93 10.09 0.60
CA TYR A 93 2.32 10.49 0.77
C TYR A 93 3.19 9.23 0.87
N ILE A 94 4.15 9.08 -0.03
CA ILE A 94 5.06 7.93 -0.10
C ILE A 94 6.48 8.42 0.14
N GLN A 95 7.13 7.82 1.14
CA GLN A 95 8.55 8.01 1.38
C GLN A 95 9.34 6.86 0.76
N LEU A 96 10.32 7.21 -0.06
CA LEU A 96 11.28 6.27 -0.63
C LEU A 96 12.39 6.00 0.39
N ALA A 97 12.91 4.78 0.41
CA ALA A 97 13.92 4.31 1.35
C ALA A 97 15.35 4.81 1.00
N PHE A 98 15.62 5.13 -0.27
CA PHE A 98 16.96 5.48 -0.76
C PHE A 98 17.05 6.91 -1.31
N ILE A 99 16.34 7.23 -2.40
CA ILE A 99 16.34 8.53 -3.09
C ILE A 99 15.93 9.65 -2.15
N THR A 100 14.96 9.42 -1.26
CA THR A 100 14.50 10.41 -0.27
C THR A 100 15.03 10.13 1.13
N SER A 101 16.13 9.36 1.24
CA SER A 101 16.80 9.12 2.52
C SER A 101 17.53 10.38 2.98
N GLU A 102 17.45 10.68 4.28
CA GLU A 102 18.29 11.69 4.93
C GLU A 102 19.77 11.30 4.95
N HIS A 103 20.08 10.00 4.80
CA HIS A 103 21.45 9.49 4.77
C HIS A 103 22.07 9.43 3.38
N TYR A 104 21.32 9.83 2.35
CA TYR A 104 21.81 9.83 0.98
C TYR A 104 23.08 10.69 0.82
N GLU A 105 23.12 11.87 1.46
CA GLU A 105 24.26 12.80 1.42
C GLU A 105 25.51 12.26 2.15
N LEU A 106 25.38 11.16 2.90
CA LEU A 106 26.49 10.50 3.58
C LEU A 106 27.19 9.44 2.71
N ILE A 107 26.65 9.16 1.51
CA ILE A 107 27.22 8.19 0.58
C ILE A 107 28.46 8.80 -0.08
N ASP A 108 29.61 8.13 0.04
CA ASP A 108 30.82 8.50 -0.68
C ASP A 108 30.73 8.01 -2.13
N MET A 109 30.39 8.93 -3.04
CA MET A 109 30.22 8.60 -4.45
C MET A 109 31.53 8.23 -5.16
N ASP A 110 32.69 8.67 -4.64
CA ASP A 110 33.98 8.24 -5.17
C ASP A 110 34.28 6.79 -4.75
N GLU A 111 33.89 6.38 -3.54
CA GLU A 111 33.97 4.98 -3.10
C GLU A 111 33.03 4.07 -3.93
N VAL A 112 31.79 4.50 -4.15
CA VAL A 112 30.81 3.80 -5.00
C VAL A 112 31.29 3.67 -6.45
N GLU A 113 32.04 4.65 -6.97
CA GLU A 113 32.59 4.59 -8.34
C GLU A 113 33.73 3.55 -8.46
N ILE A 114 34.52 3.36 -7.40
CA ILE A 114 35.70 2.49 -7.40
C ILE A 114 35.36 1.04 -7.02
N ASP A 115 34.48 0.85 -6.04
CA ASP A 115 34.10 -0.48 -5.54
C ASP A 115 32.95 -1.07 -6.37
N GLU A 116 33.22 -2.19 -7.07
CA GLU A 116 32.27 -2.82 -7.99
C GLU A 116 30.98 -3.29 -7.29
N LEU A 117 31.06 -3.76 -6.04
CA LEU A 117 29.91 -4.21 -5.29
C LEU A 117 29.04 -3.03 -4.85
N MET A 118 29.66 -1.95 -4.34
CA MET A 118 28.94 -0.72 -3.99
C MET A 118 28.30 -0.07 -5.23
N ASN A 119 28.98 -0.10 -6.37
CA ASN A 119 28.48 0.39 -7.65
C ASN A 119 27.18 -0.31 -8.06
N GLU A 120 27.19 -1.64 -8.06
CA GLU A 120 26.04 -2.45 -8.45
C GLU A 120 24.89 -2.34 -7.42
N ASN A 121 25.20 -2.28 -6.13
CA ASN A 121 24.20 -2.03 -5.09
C ASN A 121 23.53 -0.66 -5.27
N TYR A 122 24.31 0.40 -5.50
CA TYR A 122 23.78 1.75 -5.74
C TYR A 122 22.84 1.78 -6.95
N LYS A 123 23.28 1.24 -8.10
CA LYS A 123 22.43 1.15 -9.30
C LYS A 123 21.16 0.36 -9.05
N THR A 124 21.25 -0.73 -8.30
CA THR A 124 20.10 -1.58 -7.95
C THR A 124 19.09 -0.83 -7.08
N GLU A 125 19.54 -0.08 -6.06
CA GLU A 125 18.65 0.74 -5.24
C GLU A 125 17.96 1.86 -6.05
N VAL A 126 18.72 2.55 -6.91
CA VAL A 126 18.15 3.55 -7.82
C VAL A 126 17.13 2.92 -8.78
N LEU A 127 17.44 1.76 -9.36
CA LEU A 127 16.54 1.03 -10.26
C LEU A 127 15.22 0.68 -9.54
N LYS A 128 15.29 0.12 -8.34
CA LYS A 128 14.12 -0.26 -7.54
C LYS A 128 13.21 0.94 -7.28
N GLU A 129 13.76 2.08 -6.88
CA GLU A 129 12.94 3.22 -6.49
C GLU A 129 12.40 4.03 -7.66
N ILE A 130 13.18 4.23 -8.73
CA ILE A 130 12.63 4.82 -9.94
C ILE A 130 11.54 3.91 -10.51
N SER A 131 11.70 2.58 -10.42
CA SER A 131 10.65 1.64 -10.81
C SER A 131 9.35 1.84 -10.02
N LEU A 132 9.43 2.09 -8.72
CA LEU A 132 8.27 2.41 -7.89
C LEU A 132 7.62 3.73 -8.32
N ILE A 133 8.42 4.77 -8.59
CA ILE A 133 7.92 6.05 -9.13
C ILE A 133 7.16 5.81 -10.44
N LEU A 134 7.66 4.94 -11.32
CA LEU A 134 6.99 4.60 -12.58
C LEU A 134 5.65 3.91 -12.37
N VAL A 135 5.52 3.01 -11.39
CA VAL A 135 4.24 2.39 -11.00
C VAL A 135 3.21 3.46 -10.59
N TYR A 136 3.66 4.46 -9.83
CA TYR A 136 2.80 5.55 -9.36
C TYR A 136 2.66 6.73 -10.34
N ALA A 137 3.35 6.71 -11.49
CA ALA A 137 3.51 7.89 -12.34
C ALA A 137 2.17 8.53 -12.76
N GLU A 138 1.17 7.73 -13.11
CA GLU A 138 -0.15 8.24 -13.49
C GLU A 138 -0.85 8.91 -12.28
N LEU A 139 -0.70 8.37 -11.07
CA LEU A 139 -1.27 8.97 -9.86
C LEU A 139 -0.55 10.25 -9.45
N ILE A 140 0.78 10.29 -9.64
CA ILE A 140 1.60 11.48 -9.41
C ILE A 140 1.19 12.59 -10.38
N LYS A 141 1.04 12.29 -11.69
CA LYS A 141 0.53 13.24 -12.70
C LYS A 141 -0.85 13.81 -12.35
N ASN A 142 -1.67 13.02 -11.65
CA ASN A 142 -3.03 13.39 -11.25
C ASN A 142 -3.11 13.96 -9.82
N ASN A 143 -1.98 14.28 -9.17
CA ASN A 143 -1.90 14.84 -7.82
C ASN A 143 -2.60 13.97 -6.75
N ILE A 144 -2.59 12.65 -6.92
CA ILE A 144 -3.12 11.68 -5.96
C ILE A 144 -1.99 11.11 -5.10
N VAL A 145 -0.83 10.83 -5.69
CA VAL A 145 0.37 10.35 -4.98
C VAL A 145 1.43 11.43 -5.00
N PHE A 146 2.09 11.63 -3.86
CA PHE A 146 3.20 12.55 -3.67
C PHE A 146 4.38 11.77 -3.11
N ILE A 147 5.51 11.84 -3.79
CA ILE A 147 6.78 11.44 -3.20
C ILE A 147 7.21 12.55 -2.25
N THR A 148 7.72 12.18 -1.10
CA THR A 148 7.96 13.14 -0.02
C THR A 148 9.44 13.38 0.22
N PRO A 149 9.84 14.60 0.59
CA PRO A 149 11.24 15.00 0.69
C PRO A 149 11.94 14.36 1.89
N SER A 150 13.27 14.32 1.86
CA SER A 150 14.07 13.86 3.01
C SER A 150 14.05 14.84 4.18
N HIS A 151 13.88 16.15 3.92
CA HIS A 151 14.25 17.22 4.85
C HIS A 151 13.22 17.49 5.95
N GLU A 152 12.03 16.88 5.86
CA GLU A 152 10.98 16.94 6.89
C GLU A 152 10.78 15.62 7.64
N MET A 153 11.58 14.59 7.31
CA MET A 153 11.38 13.24 7.80
C MET A 153 12.68 12.59 8.25
N MET A 154 12.68 12.10 9.48
CA MET A 154 13.81 11.36 10.02
C MET A 154 13.73 9.89 9.61
N CYS A 155 14.84 9.19 9.42
CA CYS A 155 14.77 7.73 9.29
C CYS A 155 14.34 7.10 10.64
N PRO A 156 13.88 5.83 10.65
CA PRO A 156 13.53 5.13 11.89
C PRO A 156 14.65 5.16 12.96
N ALA A 157 15.92 5.08 12.55
CA ALA A 157 17.07 5.13 13.46
C ALA A 157 17.30 6.52 14.07
N CYS A 158 17.25 7.59 13.28
CA CYS A 158 17.27 8.96 13.78
C CYS A 158 16.06 9.25 14.66
N PHE A 159 14.87 8.73 14.29
CA PHE A 159 13.65 8.84 15.09
C PHE A 159 13.82 8.21 16.46
N GLN A 160 14.37 7.00 16.51
CA GLN A 160 14.69 6.33 17.76
C GLN A 160 15.60 7.19 18.63
N ASN A 161 16.71 7.67 18.06
CA ASN A 161 17.70 8.46 18.79
C ASN A 161 17.12 9.78 19.31
N GLN A 162 16.28 10.47 18.53
CA GLN A 162 15.68 11.73 18.96
C GLN A 162 14.66 11.53 20.08
N VAL A 163 13.78 10.54 19.96
CA VAL A 163 12.64 10.37 20.88
C VAL A 163 13.05 9.63 22.15
N PHE A 164 13.97 8.68 22.05
CA PHE A 164 14.34 7.80 23.15
C PHE A 164 15.81 7.90 23.57
N GLY A 165 16.66 8.62 22.82
CA GLY A 165 18.11 8.60 23.05
C GLY A 165 18.67 7.19 22.90
N ASN A 166 19.50 6.78 23.87
CA ASN A 166 20.01 5.40 23.95
C ASN A 166 19.05 4.44 24.67
N ASP A 167 17.96 4.93 25.26
CA ASP A 167 17.01 4.07 25.98
C ASP A 167 16.12 3.34 24.96
N ILE A 168 16.24 2.03 24.90
CA ILE A 168 15.35 1.22 24.06
C ILE A 168 13.95 1.25 24.68
N ILE A 169 12.92 1.38 23.84
CA ILE A 169 11.52 1.21 24.24
C ILE A 169 11.43 -0.08 25.07
N LYS A 170 10.67 -0.08 26.18
CA LYS A 170 10.51 -1.29 27.02
C LYS A 170 9.70 -2.35 26.28
N MET A 171 10.37 -3.08 25.39
CA MET A 171 9.79 -4.03 24.44
C MET A 171 10.00 -5.48 24.89
N GLU A 172 10.64 -5.68 26.05
CA GLU A 172 11.07 -6.98 26.56
C GLU A 172 9.97 -8.05 26.56
N LYS A 173 8.72 -7.64 26.86
CA LYS A 173 7.59 -8.56 26.85
C LYS A 173 7.28 -9.06 25.43
N ILE A 174 7.23 -8.13 24.47
CA ILE A 174 6.95 -8.42 23.05
C ILE A 174 8.10 -9.23 22.45
N LYS A 175 9.35 -8.82 22.68
CA LYS A 175 10.55 -9.55 22.26
C LYS A 175 10.54 -10.99 22.78
N LYS A 176 10.28 -11.20 24.07
CA LYS A 176 10.22 -12.54 24.67
C LYS A 176 9.13 -13.41 24.07
N GLU A 177 7.96 -12.83 23.81
CA GLU A 177 6.86 -13.53 23.13
C GLU A 177 7.30 -14.03 21.75
N TYR A 178 7.87 -13.15 20.93
CA TYR A 178 8.31 -13.50 19.57
C TYR A 178 9.52 -14.42 19.53
N ILE A 179 10.49 -14.27 20.43
CA ILE A 179 11.60 -15.21 20.58
C ILE A 179 11.09 -16.63 20.87
N SER A 180 10.00 -16.76 21.64
CA SER A 180 9.40 -18.07 21.93
C SER A 180 8.56 -18.66 20.78
N LYS A 181 7.95 -17.79 19.95
CA LYS A 181 7.02 -18.16 18.87
C LYS A 181 7.73 -18.41 17.54
N ALA A 182 8.64 -17.50 17.18
CA ALA A 182 9.28 -17.43 15.88
C ALA A 182 10.39 -18.47 15.72
N LYS A 183 10.72 -18.81 14.46
CA LYS A 183 11.85 -19.69 14.16
C LYS A 183 12.63 -19.14 12.99
N VAL A 184 13.93 -18.95 13.17
CA VAL A 184 14.85 -18.62 12.09
C VAL A 184 15.26 -19.91 11.38
N ILE A 185 15.00 -19.98 10.07
CA ILE A 185 15.24 -21.14 9.21
C ILE A 185 16.29 -20.75 8.17
N LEU A 186 17.30 -21.60 7.99
CA LEU A 186 18.24 -21.47 6.88
C LEU A 186 17.57 -22.02 5.60
N GLN A 187 17.42 -21.17 4.58
CA GLN A 187 16.75 -21.49 3.32
C GLN A 187 17.74 -21.81 2.22
N ASN A 188 18.88 -21.11 2.19
CA ASN A 188 19.96 -21.38 1.26
C ASN A 188 21.32 -21.07 1.89
N TYR A 189 22.39 -21.70 1.41
CA TYR A 189 23.76 -21.39 1.76
C TYR A 189 24.66 -21.65 0.55
N ASP A 190 25.32 -20.62 0.05
CA ASP A 190 26.28 -20.71 -1.05
C ASP A 190 27.67 -20.30 -0.56
N SER A 191 28.57 -21.28 -0.49
CA SER A 191 29.96 -21.06 -0.06
C SER A 191 30.81 -20.32 -1.09
N ASN A 192 30.45 -20.40 -2.37
CA ASN A 192 31.22 -19.77 -3.45
C ASN A 192 30.90 -18.28 -3.51
N GLU A 193 29.61 -17.95 -3.45
CA GLU A 193 29.12 -16.57 -3.46
C GLU A 193 29.21 -15.90 -2.09
N LYS A 194 29.64 -16.64 -1.04
CA LYS A 194 29.66 -16.18 0.36
C LYS A 194 28.32 -15.58 0.77
N THR A 195 27.24 -16.29 0.53
CA THR A 195 25.89 -15.85 0.89
C THR A 195 25.11 -16.93 1.62
N ALA A 196 24.22 -16.51 2.49
CA ALA A 196 23.20 -17.38 3.07
C ALA A 196 21.85 -16.68 3.03
N GLU A 197 20.78 -17.45 2.87
CA GLU A 197 19.42 -16.92 2.92
C GLU A 197 18.72 -17.52 4.13
N ILE A 198 18.15 -16.65 4.97
CA ILE A 198 17.37 -17.07 6.14
C ILE A 198 15.95 -16.50 6.04
N CYS A 199 14.99 -17.18 6.65
CA CYS A 199 13.65 -16.62 6.89
C CYS A 199 13.25 -16.76 8.36
N ILE A 200 12.30 -15.94 8.80
CA ILE A 200 11.63 -16.10 10.08
C ILE A 200 10.23 -16.66 9.80
N SER A 201 9.97 -17.85 10.30
CA SER A 201 8.66 -18.49 10.22
C SER A 201 7.83 -18.24 11.49
N ASN A 202 6.53 -18.53 11.41
CA ASN A 202 5.52 -18.36 12.47
C ASN A 202 5.25 -16.91 12.92
N ILE A 203 5.41 -15.94 12.00
CA ILE A 203 5.19 -14.52 12.29
C ILE A 203 4.37 -13.83 11.17
N HIS A 204 3.28 -14.50 10.75
CA HIS A 204 2.38 -14.05 9.68
C HIS A 204 1.78 -12.66 9.91
N GLU A 205 1.75 -12.18 11.16
CA GLU A 205 1.33 -10.82 11.49
C GLU A 205 2.25 -9.72 10.95
N PHE A 206 3.51 -10.03 10.61
CA PHE A 206 4.47 -9.09 9.99
C PHE A 206 4.52 -9.22 8.47
N PHE A 207 4.26 -10.42 7.96
CA PHE A 207 4.36 -10.74 6.53
C PHE A 207 3.11 -11.50 6.08
N PRO A 208 2.03 -10.77 5.73
CA PRO A 208 0.74 -11.38 5.41
C PRO A 208 0.74 -12.14 4.07
N ASP A 209 1.55 -11.71 3.10
CA ASP A 209 1.54 -12.24 1.73
C ASP A 209 2.45 -13.47 1.55
N HIS A 210 3.65 -13.47 2.15
CA HIS A 210 4.63 -14.56 2.08
C HIS A 210 5.71 -14.41 3.17
N GLU A 211 6.52 -15.44 3.42
CA GLU A 211 7.68 -15.31 4.32
C GLU A 211 8.72 -14.34 3.75
N MET A 212 9.32 -13.49 4.59
CA MET A 212 10.43 -12.63 4.19
C MET A 212 11.75 -13.40 4.29
N PHE A 213 12.62 -13.16 3.31
CA PHE A 213 13.96 -13.73 3.23
C PHE A 213 15.00 -12.63 3.42
N TRP A 214 16.05 -12.95 4.15
CA TRP A 214 17.18 -12.07 4.36
C TRP A 214 18.43 -12.72 3.79
N THR A 215 19.09 -12.00 2.90
CA THR A 215 20.42 -12.37 2.41
C THR A 215 21.47 -11.92 3.41
N ILE A 216 22.26 -12.86 3.87
CA ILE A 216 23.36 -12.67 4.82
C ILE A 216 24.67 -12.74 4.04
N THR A 217 25.46 -11.69 4.16
CA THR A 217 26.82 -11.57 3.57
C THR A 217 27.90 -11.39 4.65
N ASP A 218 27.53 -11.16 5.91
CA ASP A 218 28.48 -11.01 7.01
C ASP A 218 29.26 -12.31 7.25
N GLU A 219 30.59 -12.26 7.10
CA GLU A 219 31.45 -13.44 7.19
C GLU A 219 31.36 -14.16 8.55
N LYS A 220 31.18 -13.42 9.65
CA LYS A 220 31.06 -14.03 10.99
C LYS A 220 29.75 -14.79 11.12
N VAL A 221 28.66 -14.25 10.59
CA VAL A 221 27.37 -14.93 10.58
C VAL A 221 27.41 -16.14 9.64
N LEU A 222 28.00 -16.01 8.44
CA LEU A 222 28.16 -17.14 7.51
C LEU A 222 28.92 -18.30 8.13
N ASP A 223 29.95 -18.01 8.95
CA ASP A 223 30.70 -19.02 9.70
C ASP A 223 29.85 -19.77 10.73
N LEU A 224 28.84 -19.13 11.32
CA LEU A 224 27.87 -19.77 12.21
C LEU A 224 26.91 -20.66 11.43
N LEU A 225 26.56 -20.28 10.19
CA LEU A 225 25.55 -20.96 9.37
C LEU A 225 26.09 -22.13 8.55
N LYS A 226 27.40 -22.20 8.28
CA LYS A 226 28.00 -23.22 7.39
C LYS A 226 27.72 -24.68 7.74
N ASN A 227 27.44 -24.98 9.01
CA ASN A 227 27.15 -26.32 9.50
C ASN A 227 25.65 -26.58 9.77
N GLU A 228 24.81 -25.56 9.53
CA GLU A 228 23.37 -25.68 9.68
C GLU A 228 22.75 -26.47 8.52
N LYS A 229 21.58 -27.05 8.74
CA LYS A 229 20.87 -27.79 7.70
C LYS A 229 19.88 -26.88 6.99
N ILE A 230 19.96 -26.82 5.67
CA ILE A 230 18.96 -26.14 4.82
C ILE A 230 17.56 -26.70 5.10
N GLY A 231 16.57 -25.80 5.13
CA GLY A 231 15.17 -26.07 5.45
C GLY A 231 14.92 -26.41 6.93
N LYS A 232 15.90 -26.19 7.82
CA LYS A 232 15.76 -26.44 9.26
C LYS A 232 16.00 -25.18 10.07
N LYS A 233 15.43 -25.18 11.29
CA LYS A 233 15.69 -24.15 12.30
C LYS A 233 17.19 -24.13 12.62
N ILE A 234 17.78 -22.94 12.62
CA ILE A 234 19.16 -22.69 13.06
C ILE A 234 19.31 -23.10 14.52
N ARG A 235 20.34 -23.88 14.86
CA ARG A 235 20.56 -24.42 16.21
C ARG A 235 21.17 -23.38 17.14
N ASN A 236 21.92 -22.42 16.61
CA ASN A 236 22.44 -21.31 17.38
C ASN A 236 21.29 -20.43 17.88
N ASN A 237 20.84 -20.69 19.12
CA ASN A 237 19.75 -19.95 19.75
C ASN A 237 20.14 -18.52 20.08
N GLU A 238 21.42 -18.24 20.40
CA GLU A 238 21.88 -16.87 20.68
C GLU A 238 21.73 -16.00 19.44
N TYR A 239 22.26 -16.47 18.31
CA TYR A 239 22.08 -15.81 17.01
C TYR A 239 20.60 -15.66 16.66
N SER A 240 19.82 -16.74 16.74
CA SER A 240 18.40 -16.71 16.38
C SER A 240 17.61 -15.71 17.23
N ASN A 241 17.87 -15.68 18.54
CA ASN A 241 17.18 -14.79 19.47
C ASN A 241 17.59 -13.33 19.23
N SER A 242 18.88 -13.08 18.98
CA SER A 242 19.39 -11.75 18.63
C SER A 242 18.78 -11.24 17.33
N PHE A 243 18.72 -12.09 16.31
CA PHE A 243 18.12 -11.78 15.01
C PHE A 243 16.63 -11.45 15.15
N ILE A 244 15.86 -12.29 15.86
CA ILE A 244 14.44 -12.03 16.13
C ILE A 244 14.27 -10.74 16.94
N SER A 245 15.10 -10.49 17.96
CA SER A 245 15.00 -9.26 18.76
C SER A 245 15.22 -8.02 17.90
N GLY A 246 16.30 -7.99 17.11
CA GLY A 246 16.60 -6.86 16.23
C GLY A 246 15.47 -6.60 15.23
N PHE A 247 14.97 -7.65 14.58
CA PHE A 247 13.83 -7.55 13.66
C PHE A 247 12.58 -6.95 14.33
N ILE A 248 12.23 -7.40 15.53
CA ILE A 248 11.06 -6.90 16.26
C ILE A 248 11.24 -5.43 16.66
N GLU A 249 12.47 -5.02 17.00
CA GLU A 249 12.80 -3.62 17.30
C GLU A 249 12.60 -2.74 16.09
N ASP A 250 13.16 -3.14 14.94
CA ASP A 250 13.06 -2.40 13.69
C ASP A 250 11.60 -2.23 13.25
N GLU A 251 10.79 -3.27 13.35
CA GLU A 251 9.37 -3.22 12.99
C GLU A 251 8.57 -2.30 13.89
N ILE A 252 8.86 -2.29 15.20
CA ILE A 252 8.17 -1.37 16.12
C ILE A 252 8.58 0.08 15.84
N LEU A 253 9.87 0.32 15.65
CA LEU A 253 10.37 1.65 15.34
C LEU A 253 9.77 2.16 14.03
N SER A 254 9.69 1.29 13.01
CA SER A 254 9.03 1.59 11.74
C SER A 254 7.54 1.95 11.94
N ALA A 255 6.79 1.19 12.73
CA ALA A 255 5.37 1.48 13.00
C ALA A 255 5.19 2.83 13.74
N MET A 256 6.04 3.11 14.73
CA MET A 256 6.00 4.37 15.49
C MET A 256 6.42 5.56 14.63
N TYR A 257 7.46 5.39 13.82
CA TYR A 257 7.93 6.37 12.87
C TYR A 257 6.83 6.73 11.86
N THR A 258 6.24 5.72 11.21
CA THR A 258 5.17 5.91 10.22
C THR A 258 3.97 6.64 10.85
N THR A 259 3.71 6.39 12.13
CA THR A 259 2.64 7.06 12.88
C THR A 259 2.93 8.53 13.16
N LYS A 260 4.16 8.88 13.56
CA LYS A 260 4.59 10.29 13.64
C LYS A 260 4.43 10.97 12.28
N TYR A 261 4.87 10.27 11.24
CA TYR A 261 4.80 10.78 9.88
C TYR A 261 3.36 11.05 9.42
N CYS A 262 2.41 10.15 9.72
CA CYS A 262 0.99 10.39 9.46
C CYS A 262 0.48 11.71 10.06
N ASN A 263 0.91 12.03 11.29
CA ASN A 263 0.50 13.26 11.96
C ASN A 263 1.09 14.51 11.28
N GLU A 264 2.35 14.47 10.87
CA GLU A 264 2.99 15.57 10.13
C GLU A 264 2.31 15.83 8.77
N GLN A 265 1.73 14.78 8.17
CA GLN A 265 1.06 14.86 6.87
C GLN A 265 -0.46 15.13 6.94
N ASN A 266 -1.04 15.29 8.13
CA ASN A 266 -2.49 15.30 8.33
C ASN A 266 -3.18 14.08 7.67
N ALA A 267 -2.58 12.91 7.81
CA ALA A 267 -2.92 11.70 7.06
C ALA A 267 -3.24 10.51 7.98
N LYS A 268 -3.82 9.46 7.40
CA LYS A 268 -4.07 8.18 8.08
C LYS A 268 -3.10 7.10 7.63
N LEU A 269 -2.64 6.27 8.56
CA LEU A 269 -1.78 5.10 8.34
C LEU A 269 -2.53 3.95 7.67
N ILE A 270 -2.25 3.66 6.41
CA ILE A 270 -2.70 2.41 5.78
C ILE A 270 -1.64 1.32 5.83
N THR A 271 -2.02 0.14 6.29
CA THR A 271 -1.12 -0.99 6.51
C THR A 271 -1.85 -2.31 6.28
N ASN A 272 -1.12 -3.31 5.79
CA ASN A 272 -1.52 -4.72 5.74
C ASN A 272 -0.93 -5.54 6.90
N LYS A 273 -0.05 -4.95 7.72
CA LYS A 273 0.63 -5.65 8.82
C LYS A 273 -0.23 -5.61 10.07
N MET A 274 -0.61 -6.79 10.57
CA MET A 274 -1.31 -6.88 11.86
C MET A 274 -0.40 -6.46 13.02
N SER A 275 0.92 -6.62 12.88
CA SER A 275 1.92 -6.17 13.85
C SER A 275 1.85 -4.65 14.09
N ASP A 276 1.69 -3.83 13.05
CA ASP A 276 1.55 -2.37 13.18
C ASP A 276 0.37 -2.01 14.12
N ALA A 277 -0.79 -2.64 13.90
CA ALA A 277 -1.96 -2.44 14.75
C ALA A 277 -1.73 -2.93 16.19
N MET A 278 -1.02 -4.06 16.38
CA MET A 278 -0.67 -4.55 17.72
C MET A 278 0.24 -3.60 18.48
N PHE A 279 1.26 -3.05 17.82
CA PHE A 279 2.23 -2.15 18.45
C PHE A 279 1.59 -0.83 18.83
N LEU A 280 0.75 -0.28 17.94
CA LEU A 280 0.00 0.95 18.21
C LEU A 280 -1.10 0.74 19.26
N GLY A 281 -1.70 -0.45 19.32
CA GLY A 281 -2.69 -0.81 20.34
C GLY A 281 -2.11 -1.02 21.74
N SER A 282 -0.91 -1.61 21.82
CA SER A 282 -0.24 -1.95 23.10
C SER A 282 0.31 -0.75 23.86
N ASN A 283 0.48 0.38 23.19
CA ASN A 283 1.06 1.60 23.76
C ASN A 283 0.03 2.57 24.38
N LYS A 284 -1.27 2.22 24.38
CA LYS A 284 -2.38 3.04 24.92
C LYS A 284 -2.29 3.33 26.43
N ASP A 285 -1.60 2.49 27.20
CA ASP A 285 -1.56 2.57 28.66
C ASP A 285 -0.32 3.28 29.24
N SER A 286 0.65 3.70 28.42
CA SER A 286 1.83 4.40 28.93
C SER A 286 1.57 5.91 29.06
N LYS A 287 1.71 6.46 30.28
CA LYS A 287 1.52 7.90 30.59
C LYS A 287 2.47 8.86 29.84
N LYS A 288 3.55 8.36 29.21
CA LYS A 288 4.41 9.17 28.32
C LYS A 288 3.89 9.22 26.88
N ILE A 289 3.02 8.28 26.49
CA ILE A 289 2.36 8.18 25.18
C ILE A 289 0.88 8.62 25.33
N SER A 290 0.45 9.15 26.48
CA SER A 290 -0.91 9.67 26.63
C SER A 290 -1.13 11.04 25.97
N GLU A 291 -0.06 11.73 25.57
CA GLU A 291 -0.10 12.85 24.61
C GLU A 291 -0.22 12.35 23.15
N ILE A 292 -0.09 11.03 22.94
CA ILE A 292 -0.20 10.31 21.66
C ILE A 292 -1.59 9.62 21.60
N LYS A 293 -2.64 10.23 22.16
CA LYS A 293 -4.01 9.72 22.06
C LYS A 293 -4.64 9.94 20.67
N ASP A 294 -4.12 10.87 19.89
CA ASP A 294 -4.64 11.20 18.55
C ASP A 294 -4.20 10.20 17.45
N TYR A 295 -3.16 9.41 17.71
CA TYR A 295 -2.49 8.60 16.69
C TYR A 295 -3.18 7.25 16.43
N THR A 296 -3.98 6.73 17.37
CA THR A 296 -4.73 5.47 17.16
C THR A 296 -6.03 5.64 16.37
N ASN A 297 -6.44 6.89 16.10
CA ASN A 297 -7.54 7.20 15.18
C ASN A 297 -7.10 7.15 13.71
N CYS A 298 -5.81 6.94 13.46
CA CYS A 298 -5.20 6.99 12.15
C CYS A 298 -5.07 5.63 11.48
N LEU A 299 -5.64 4.53 11.99
CA LEU A 299 -5.61 3.21 11.32
C LEU A 299 -6.84 3.03 10.43
N PRO A 300 -6.73 3.10 9.09
CA PRO A 300 -7.66 2.45 8.21
C PRO A 300 -7.58 0.94 8.36
N GLU A 301 -8.70 0.37 8.78
CA GLU A 301 -9.00 -1.05 8.73
C GLU A 301 -9.44 -1.46 7.30
N TYR A 302 -8.72 -0.98 6.26
CA TYR A 302 -9.03 -1.30 4.87
C TYR A 302 -8.27 -2.56 4.44
N ASP A 303 -8.90 -3.72 4.60
CA ASP A 303 -8.56 -4.91 3.81
C ASP A 303 -9.13 -4.66 2.40
N LEU A 304 -8.22 -4.47 1.46
CA LEU A 304 -8.50 -3.94 0.15
C LEU A 304 -9.43 -4.88 -0.62
N LEU A 305 -10.60 -4.39 -1.04
CA LEU A 305 -11.43 -5.08 -2.03
C LEU A 305 -10.78 -4.89 -3.40
N ILE A 306 -9.69 -5.64 -3.63
CA ILE A 306 -8.95 -5.64 -4.88
C ILE A 306 -9.86 -6.27 -5.92
N THR A 307 -10.50 -5.42 -6.71
CA THR A 307 -10.96 -5.84 -8.03
C THR A 307 -9.72 -6.10 -8.86
N GLN A 308 -9.32 -7.37 -8.92
CA GLN A 308 -8.21 -7.81 -9.76
C GLN A 308 -8.49 -7.37 -11.21
N ASN A 309 -7.45 -6.96 -11.94
CA ASN A 309 -7.50 -6.52 -13.35
C ASN A 309 -8.11 -5.14 -13.63
N LEU A 310 -8.04 -4.19 -12.69
CA LEU A 310 -8.31 -2.78 -13.01
C LEU A 310 -7.11 -2.12 -13.69
N LYS A 311 -7.32 -1.55 -14.87
CA LYS A 311 -6.35 -0.64 -15.48
C LYS A 311 -6.43 0.71 -14.78
N LEU A 312 -5.34 1.12 -14.11
CA LEU A 312 -5.24 2.37 -13.34
C LEU A 312 -5.77 3.60 -14.09
N LYS A 313 -5.38 3.75 -15.37
CA LYS A 313 -5.85 4.82 -16.27
C LYS A 313 -7.37 4.90 -16.41
N ASN A 314 -8.06 3.75 -16.42
CA ASN A 314 -9.52 3.71 -16.52
C ASN A 314 -10.18 4.18 -15.23
N VAL A 315 -9.59 3.85 -14.07
CA VAL A 315 -10.09 4.28 -12.76
C VAL A 315 -9.98 5.79 -12.63
N ILE A 316 -8.81 6.35 -12.97
CA ILE A 316 -8.55 7.79 -12.89
C ILE A 316 -9.45 8.56 -13.85
N LYS A 317 -9.59 8.10 -15.09
CA LYS A 317 -10.54 8.69 -16.05
C LYS A 317 -11.96 8.69 -15.51
N LEU A 318 -12.43 7.56 -14.98
CA LEU A 318 -13.78 7.46 -14.42
C LEU A 318 -13.99 8.39 -13.23
N ARG A 319 -12.97 8.53 -12.38
CA ARG A 319 -12.97 9.45 -11.23
C ARG A 319 -13.13 10.90 -11.66
N GLN A 320 -12.46 11.31 -12.74
CA GLN A 320 -12.60 12.65 -13.31
C GLN A 320 -13.98 12.87 -13.94
N GLU A 321 -14.50 11.88 -14.66
CA GLU A 321 -15.81 11.95 -15.32
C GLU A 321 -17.00 11.91 -14.34
N GLU A 322 -16.85 11.23 -13.20
CA GLU A 322 -17.94 10.96 -12.24
C GLU A 322 -17.53 11.35 -10.81
N SER A 323 -16.95 12.55 -10.66
CA SER A 323 -16.35 13.04 -9.41
C SER A 323 -17.33 13.05 -8.21
N GLU A 324 -18.57 13.47 -8.42
CA GLU A 324 -19.59 13.46 -7.37
C GLU A 324 -19.96 12.04 -6.93
N ALA A 325 -20.17 11.12 -7.89
CA ALA A 325 -20.48 9.74 -7.60
C ALA A 325 -19.31 9.02 -6.91
N PHE A 326 -18.08 9.37 -7.28
CA PHE A 326 -16.87 8.90 -6.61
C PHE A 326 -16.83 9.34 -5.14
N ASN A 327 -17.14 10.61 -4.86
CA ASN A 327 -17.20 11.12 -3.48
C ASN A 327 -18.29 10.42 -2.66
N LYS A 328 -19.50 10.23 -3.22
CA LYS A 328 -20.58 9.49 -2.55
C LYS A 328 -20.15 8.06 -2.19
N TYR A 329 -19.54 7.36 -3.15
CA TYR A 329 -19.03 6.01 -2.96
C TYR A 329 -18.04 5.90 -1.81
N ARG A 330 -17.01 6.74 -1.78
CA ARG A 330 -15.99 6.67 -0.72
C ARG A 330 -16.56 7.02 0.65
N ILE A 331 -17.47 8.00 0.72
CA ILE A 331 -18.17 8.36 1.97
C ILE A 331 -19.03 7.19 2.46
N ALA A 332 -19.83 6.59 1.58
CA ALA A 332 -20.69 5.45 1.94
C ALA A 332 -19.87 4.25 2.39
N LEU A 333 -18.75 3.97 1.72
CA LEU A 333 -17.88 2.87 2.08
C LEU A 333 -17.14 3.11 3.41
N ASN A 334 -16.61 4.31 3.63
CA ASN A 334 -16.01 4.68 4.92
C ASN A 334 -17.03 4.57 6.07
N LYS A 335 -18.30 4.95 5.85
CA LYS A 335 -19.38 4.75 6.84
C LYS A 335 -19.62 3.27 7.12
N ALA A 336 -19.70 2.44 6.07
CA ALA A 336 -19.91 0.99 6.22
C ALA A 336 -18.80 0.33 7.06
N VAL A 337 -17.54 0.70 6.80
CA VAL A 337 -16.38 0.24 7.58
C VAL A 337 -16.48 0.67 9.04
N ILE A 338 -16.73 1.95 9.30
CA ILE A 338 -16.87 2.47 10.67
C ILE A 338 -17.99 1.77 11.45
N GLU A 339 -19.16 1.56 10.84
CA GLU A 339 -20.27 0.86 11.51
C GLU A 339 -19.94 -0.59 11.83
N GLN A 340 -19.25 -1.30 10.94
CA GLN A 340 -18.82 -2.66 11.22
C GLN A 340 -17.80 -2.72 12.37
N ASN A 341 -16.86 -1.77 12.41
CA ASN A 341 -15.78 -1.75 13.40
C ASN A 341 -16.25 -1.44 14.82
N LYS A 342 -17.41 -0.78 14.96
CA LYS A 342 -18.08 -0.64 16.27
C LYS A 342 -18.48 -1.99 16.85
N THR A 343 -18.70 -2.99 16.00
CA THR A 343 -19.25 -4.29 16.37
C THR A 343 -18.17 -5.39 16.41
N ASN A 344 -17.22 -5.34 15.47
CA ASN A 344 -16.10 -6.27 15.37
C ASN A 344 -14.80 -5.46 15.42
N LYS A 345 -13.80 -5.86 16.20
CA LYS A 345 -12.50 -5.14 16.28
C LYS A 345 -11.65 -5.21 15.00
N VAL A 346 -12.12 -5.93 13.97
CA VAL A 346 -11.47 -6.13 12.68
C VAL A 346 -12.55 -6.03 11.61
N THR A 347 -12.29 -5.25 10.57
CA THR A 347 -13.18 -5.14 9.40
C THR A 347 -13.27 -6.47 8.64
N ASP A 348 -14.48 -6.96 8.44
CA ASP A 348 -14.81 -8.14 7.65
C ASP A 348 -15.40 -7.70 6.30
N TRP A 349 -14.53 -7.67 5.30
CA TRP A 349 -14.87 -7.17 3.96
C TRP A 349 -15.90 -8.01 3.23
N TYR A 350 -15.96 -9.31 3.51
CA TYR A 350 -16.97 -10.18 2.93
C TYR A 350 -18.36 -9.74 3.38
N LYS A 351 -18.55 -9.43 4.67
CA LYS A 351 -19.82 -8.89 5.16
C LYS A 351 -20.15 -7.52 4.55
N ILE A 352 -19.19 -6.59 4.48
CA ILE A 352 -19.44 -5.28 3.84
C ILE A 352 -19.86 -5.48 2.38
N TYR A 353 -19.19 -6.39 1.67
CA TYR A 353 -19.52 -6.68 0.28
C TYR A 353 -20.88 -7.34 0.14
N ASP A 354 -21.12 -8.45 0.83
CA ASP A 354 -22.32 -9.27 0.68
C ASP A 354 -23.59 -8.57 1.20
N ASP A 355 -23.49 -7.83 2.31
CA ASP A 355 -24.64 -7.22 2.96
C ASP A 355 -24.94 -5.80 2.46
N ILE A 356 -23.93 -5.07 1.94
CA ILE A 356 -24.07 -3.65 1.59
C ILE A 356 -23.80 -3.41 0.10
N ILE A 357 -22.60 -3.75 -0.38
CA ILE A 357 -22.17 -3.39 -1.74
C ILE A 357 -22.93 -4.20 -2.79
N TYR A 358 -22.96 -5.52 -2.67
CA TYR A 358 -23.53 -6.42 -3.67
C TYR A 358 -25.03 -6.19 -3.89
N PRO A 359 -25.87 -6.02 -2.84
CA PRO A 359 -27.28 -5.67 -3.02
C PRO A 359 -27.47 -4.36 -3.79
N GLU A 360 -26.67 -3.33 -3.49
CA GLU A 360 -26.75 -2.03 -4.17
C GLU A 360 -26.32 -2.12 -5.65
N LEU A 361 -25.28 -2.90 -5.95
CA LEU A 361 -24.89 -3.17 -7.33
C LEU A 361 -25.99 -3.91 -8.11
N ASN A 362 -26.67 -4.88 -7.49
CA ASN A 362 -27.78 -5.61 -8.12
C ASN A 362 -29.01 -4.70 -8.32
N ASN A 363 -29.31 -3.84 -7.34
CA ASN A 363 -30.37 -2.82 -7.45
C ASN A 363 -30.13 -1.88 -8.65
N LEU A 364 -28.89 -1.41 -8.83
CA LEU A 364 -28.50 -0.61 -9.99
C LEU A 364 -28.66 -1.36 -11.32
N ASP A 365 -28.29 -2.64 -11.37
CA ASP A 365 -28.49 -3.49 -12.55
C ASP A 365 -29.98 -3.66 -12.90
N LEU A 366 -30.84 -3.87 -11.90
CA LEU A 366 -32.29 -3.95 -12.09
C LEU A 366 -32.88 -2.64 -12.60
N ARG A 367 -32.49 -1.50 -12.00
CA ARG A 367 -32.95 -0.17 -12.44
C ARG A 367 -32.51 0.13 -13.87
N MET A 368 -31.27 -0.20 -14.23
CA MET A 368 -30.77 -0.01 -15.60
C MET A 368 -31.52 -0.89 -16.60
N LYS A 369 -31.84 -2.15 -16.26
CA LYS A 369 -32.69 -3.03 -17.08
C LYS A 369 -34.10 -2.44 -17.26
N GLN A 370 -34.71 -1.90 -16.20
CA GLN A 370 -36.03 -1.28 -16.26
C GLN A 370 -36.06 -0.01 -17.12
N ILE A 371 -35.01 0.82 -17.03
CA ILE A 371 -34.83 2.00 -17.89
C ILE A 371 -34.69 1.59 -19.36
N ARG A 372 -33.85 0.59 -19.65
CA ARG A 372 -33.67 0.07 -21.02
C ARG A 372 -34.96 -0.49 -21.61
N ASN A 373 -35.81 -1.09 -20.76
CA ASN A 373 -37.09 -1.67 -21.16
C ASN A 373 -38.24 -0.64 -21.18
N GLY A 374 -37.99 0.65 -20.95
CA GLY A 374 -38.97 1.73 -21.05
C GLY A 374 -40.07 1.74 -19.97
N ARG A 375 -39.97 0.92 -18.91
CA ARG A 375 -41.04 0.70 -17.92
C ARG A 375 -41.08 1.70 -16.74
N MET A 376 -40.30 2.77 -16.79
CA MET A 376 -40.08 3.64 -15.63
C MET A 376 -40.81 4.99 -15.77
N SER A 377 -42.03 5.10 -15.24
CA SER A 377 -42.79 6.37 -15.17
C SER A 377 -43.34 6.73 -13.78
N ARG A 378 -43.16 5.91 -12.73
CA ARG A 378 -43.82 6.17 -11.42
C ARG A 378 -42.95 6.05 -10.15
N LEU A 379 -41.70 5.61 -10.23
CA LEU A 379 -40.88 5.32 -9.03
C LEU A 379 -39.95 6.46 -8.58
N PHE A 380 -39.85 7.55 -9.33
CA PHE A 380 -38.89 8.65 -9.03
C PHE A 380 -39.49 9.82 -8.24
N GLY A 381 -40.79 9.81 -7.92
CA GLY A 381 -41.44 10.91 -7.19
C GLY A 381 -41.13 10.96 -5.69
N THR A 382 -40.55 9.90 -5.12
CA THR A 382 -40.36 9.78 -3.67
C THR A 382 -39.23 8.80 -3.38
N MET A 383 -37.98 9.24 -3.22
CA MET A 383 -37.02 8.45 -2.44
C MET A 383 -35.91 9.34 -1.87
N THR A 384 -36.01 9.55 -0.56
CA THR A 384 -34.92 9.92 0.33
C THR A 384 -33.84 8.84 0.25
N VAL A 385 -32.58 9.25 0.09
CA VAL A 385 -31.40 8.39 0.19
C VAL A 385 -31.29 7.91 1.64
N ILE A 386 -31.66 6.65 1.90
CA ILE A 386 -31.40 5.99 3.19
C ILE A 386 -30.17 5.11 3.00
N GLY A 387 -29.00 5.73 3.16
CA GLY A 387 -27.74 5.03 3.37
C GLY A 387 -27.51 4.85 4.88
N THR A 388 -28.29 3.98 5.52
CA THR A 388 -28.04 3.53 6.90
C THR A 388 -28.25 2.02 6.97
N ALA A 389 -27.16 1.27 6.85
CA ALA A 389 -27.12 -0.12 7.28
C ALA A 389 -26.90 -0.14 8.80
N LEU A 390 -27.97 -0.34 9.57
CA LEU A 390 -27.85 -0.76 10.97
C LEU A 390 -27.56 -2.26 10.97
N VAL A 391 -26.30 -2.64 11.13
CA VAL A 391 -25.92 -4.05 11.28
C VAL A 391 -26.19 -4.48 12.71
N ALA A 392 -27.33 -5.14 12.95
CA ALA A 392 -27.61 -5.85 14.18
C ALA A 392 -27.11 -7.31 14.04
N SER A 393 -25.89 -7.60 14.49
CA SER A 393 -25.32 -8.95 14.43
C SER A 393 -25.95 -9.87 15.49
N LYS A 394 -26.66 -10.93 15.04
CA LYS A 394 -27.12 -12.03 15.89
C LYS A 394 -26.66 -13.37 15.28
N PHE A 395 -25.61 -13.94 15.88
CA PHE A 395 -25.14 -15.35 15.89
C PHE A 395 -25.09 -16.20 14.59
N GLY A 396 -23.98 -16.96 14.45
CA GLY A 396 -24.06 -18.40 14.16
C GLY A 396 -23.20 -18.92 12.98
N ASP A 397 -22.01 -19.42 13.32
CA ASP A 397 -21.32 -20.62 12.80
C ASP A 397 -21.40 -21.07 11.33
N ILE A 398 -20.18 -21.27 10.79
CA ILE A 398 -19.77 -22.20 9.70
C ILE A 398 -19.99 -21.71 8.25
N ILE A 399 -18.88 -21.53 7.52
CA ILE A 399 -18.55 -22.22 6.25
C ILE A 399 -17.06 -22.01 5.90
N LYS A 400 -16.42 -23.10 5.47
CA LYS A 400 -15.02 -23.27 5.02
C LYS A 400 -14.83 -22.85 3.53
N PRO A 401 -13.58 -22.73 3.04
CA PRO A 401 -13.21 -21.92 1.87
C PRO A 401 -13.35 -22.67 0.55
N ASP A 402 -13.98 -22.03 -0.44
CA ASP A 402 -13.58 -21.99 -1.86
C ASP A 402 -14.57 -21.11 -2.62
N LEU A 403 -14.23 -19.83 -2.87
CA LEU A 403 -15.13 -18.86 -3.53
C LEU A 403 -14.60 -18.31 -4.86
N PHE A 404 -13.56 -18.93 -5.43
CA PHE A 404 -13.05 -18.57 -6.76
C PHE A 404 -12.87 -19.81 -7.65
N SER A 405 -13.97 -20.43 -8.07
CA SER A 405 -13.92 -21.38 -9.20
C SER A 405 -15.14 -21.44 -10.12
N ASN A 406 -16.16 -20.59 -9.93
CA ASN A 406 -17.31 -20.55 -10.86
C ASN A 406 -17.59 -19.14 -11.38
N ILE A 407 -16.74 -18.66 -12.29
CA ILE A 407 -17.12 -17.62 -13.28
C ILE A 407 -17.00 -18.23 -14.68
N GLN A 408 -17.88 -19.20 -14.97
CA GLN A 408 -18.20 -19.62 -16.33
C GLN A 408 -19.71 -19.85 -16.41
N ALA A 409 -20.46 -18.76 -16.60
CA ALA A 409 -21.80 -18.77 -17.18
C ALA A 409 -22.29 -17.32 -17.34
N PHE A 410 -21.82 -16.61 -18.36
CA PHE A 410 -22.65 -15.63 -19.09
C PHE A 410 -21.94 -15.22 -20.40
N GLU A 411 -21.63 -16.20 -21.26
CA GLU A 411 -21.41 -15.95 -22.68
C GLU A 411 -22.72 -16.19 -23.41
N THR A 412 -23.45 -15.12 -23.76
CA THR A 412 -24.00 -14.94 -25.12
C THR A 412 -24.71 -13.58 -25.27
N ALA A 413 -24.38 -12.96 -26.41
CA ALA A 413 -25.11 -11.92 -27.14
C ALA A 413 -25.35 -10.55 -26.44
N VAL A 414 -24.58 -9.54 -26.83
CA VAL A 414 -25.02 -8.46 -27.75
C VAL A 414 -23.77 -7.76 -28.30
N GLY A 415 -23.71 -7.63 -29.63
CA GLY A 415 -22.57 -7.17 -30.39
C GLY A 415 -22.21 -5.68 -30.27
N ALA A 416 -21.08 -5.38 -30.90
CA ALA A 416 -20.53 -4.06 -31.11
C ALA A 416 -21.53 -3.12 -31.81
N ALA A 417 -21.93 -2.05 -31.13
CA ALA A 417 -22.40 -0.80 -31.74
C ALA A 417 -22.41 0.34 -30.70
N GLY A 418 -21.62 1.38 -30.97
CA GLY A 418 -21.86 2.78 -30.60
C GLY A 418 -22.15 3.15 -29.14
N ILE A 419 -21.11 3.57 -28.39
CA ILE A 419 -21.28 4.46 -27.23
C ILE A 419 -21.07 5.91 -27.68
N ASN A 420 -21.86 6.34 -28.65
CA ASN A 420 -22.00 7.75 -29.03
C ASN A 420 -23.35 7.90 -29.73
N PHE A 421 -24.41 8.03 -28.95
CA PHE A 421 -25.63 8.80 -29.21
C PHE A 421 -26.67 8.47 -28.12
N ILE A 422 -27.61 9.39 -27.89
CA ILE A 422 -28.69 9.39 -26.88
C ILE A 422 -28.31 10.11 -25.57
N LEU A 423 -28.15 11.43 -25.67
CA LEU A 423 -28.40 12.35 -24.56
C LEU A 423 -29.18 13.55 -25.09
N ASP A 424 -30.50 13.42 -25.20
CA ASP A 424 -31.39 14.60 -25.23
C ASP A 424 -32.83 14.37 -24.67
N LYS A 425 -33.14 13.18 -24.14
CA LYS A 425 -34.34 12.94 -23.29
C LYS A 425 -34.08 12.02 -22.08
N THR A 426 -32.82 11.69 -21.83
CA THR A 426 -32.31 10.72 -20.84
C THR A 426 -31.60 11.39 -19.66
N SER A 427 -31.46 12.71 -19.66
CA SER A 427 -30.69 13.46 -18.66
C SER A 427 -31.23 13.31 -17.24
N THR A 428 -32.56 13.34 -17.06
CA THR A 428 -33.19 13.15 -15.74
C THR A 428 -33.04 11.72 -15.20
N LYS A 429 -33.20 10.70 -16.05
CA LYS A 429 -33.11 9.28 -15.66
C LYS A 429 -31.68 8.81 -15.35
N LYS A 430 -30.67 9.45 -15.94
CA LYS A 430 -29.25 9.18 -15.66
C LYS A 430 -28.83 9.82 -14.33
N ALA A 431 -29.31 11.04 -14.04
CA ALA A 431 -29.07 11.72 -12.77
C ALA A 431 -29.56 10.89 -11.57
N ASP A 432 -30.69 10.20 -11.71
CA ASP A 432 -31.24 9.36 -10.64
C ASP A 432 -30.40 8.11 -10.32
N LEU A 433 -29.72 7.53 -11.32
CA LEU A 433 -28.76 6.43 -11.09
C LEU A 433 -27.47 6.96 -10.47
N GLN A 434 -26.97 8.10 -10.94
CA GLN A 434 -25.78 8.78 -10.39
C GLN A 434 -25.96 9.22 -8.92
N ASN A 435 -27.20 9.32 -8.45
CA ASN A 435 -27.51 9.59 -7.06
C ASN A 435 -27.33 8.41 -6.11
N ASN A 436 -27.15 7.19 -6.61
CA ASN A 436 -26.86 6.03 -5.75
C ASN A 436 -25.41 6.08 -5.24
N ASP A 437 -25.24 5.75 -3.96
CA ASP A 437 -23.94 5.78 -3.28
C ASP A 437 -22.89 4.89 -3.95
N TYR A 438 -23.28 3.77 -4.57
CA TYR A 438 -22.36 2.81 -5.21
C TYR A 438 -22.35 2.90 -6.75
N PHE A 439 -22.90 3.98 -7.33
CA PHE A 439 -22.93 4.17 -8.78
C PHE A 439 -21.53 4.13 -9.42
N PHE A 440 -20.56 4.78 -8.78
CA PHE A 440 -19.17 4.79 -9.26
C PHE A 440 -18.62 3.37 -9.42
N LEU A 441 -18.74 2.55 -8.39
CA LEU A 441 -18.28 1.16 -8.39
C LEU A 441 -19.02 0.30 -9.43
N TRP A 442 -20.33 0.52 -9.58
CA TRP A 442 -21.13 -0.13 -10.61
C TRP A 442 -20.65 0.20 -12.03
N LYS A 443 -20.41 1.49 -12.32
CA LYS A 443 -19.92 1.94 -13.63
C LYS A 443 -18.51 1.41 -13.90
N LEU A 444 -17.66 1.36 -12.87
CA LEU A 444 -16.33 0.75 -12.95
C LEU A 444 -16.42 -0.73 -13.33
N LYS A 445 -17.25 -1.52 -12.63
CA LYS A 445 -17.49 -2.95 -12.93
C LYS A 445 -17.93 -3.19 -14.38
N LYS A 446 -18.75 -2.30 -14.95
CA LYS A 446 -19.18 -2.39 -16.36
C LYS A 446 -18.07 -2.09 -17.36
N THR A 447 -17.05 -1.34 -16.94
CA THR A 447 -15.91 -0.95 -17.78
C THR A 447 -14.87 -2.08 -17.86
N VAL A 448 -14.78 -2.93 -16.84
CA VAL A 448 -13.88 -4.10 -16.79
C VAL A 448 -14.42 -5.28 -17.60
N LYS A 449 -15.75 -5.40 -17.73
CA LYS A 449 -16.40 -6.47 -18.51
C LYS A 449 -16.37 -6.24 -20.03
N LYS A 450 -15.74 -5.17 -20.50
CA LYS A 450 -15.53 -4.85 -21.91
C LYS A 450 -14.06 -4.97 -22.21
#